data_AF-A0A1F0Z743-F1
#
_entry.id   AF-A0A1F0Z743-F1
#
_cell.length_a   1.000
_cell.length_b   1.000
_cell.length_c   1.000
_cell.angle_alpha   90.00
_cell.angle_beta   90.00
_cell.angle_gamma   90.00
#
_symmetry.space_group_name_H-M   'P 1'
#
loop_
_entity.id
_entity.type
_entity.pdbx_description
1 polymer ?
#
loop_
_entity_poly.entity_id
_entity_poly.type
_entity_poly.pdbx_seq_one_letter_code
_entity_poly.pdbx_strand_id
1 'polypeptide(L)'
;MHLAPSTAWAWLIACAVVILFFPLAAQFGNLKGKLSSFRAWVWAIALLGIVTAGFMPFAFDPGIPNFEVQPFIFFITGTLLSVLFLGEFHRMNAQKKLKHPQRVHAERRTRYSKAVEHLAYPNPAVRASAISTLAGLVDEWLADEQLSVEARQKEGQVIVNALCAYVRSPFARAFKAEAFESDTPPANYAGDFATDLAAFRGEQDVRRSIFVEMSKRSGTLAENEKGEVTVVPGAWSGFEFDFSRAVVFYPLDGLTIENADFSAAKFCNGSDFSGATFVGTVDFSRATFGEIAGFGDATFTGDANFTRAVFDQDARFSDVTFMGTADFSNARFAGDAVFRWVAFNANADFREASFGGHADFRDTAFAADAGFSGASFEGNAEFFRSSFGGNASFFRTDFAGVTEFREAVFERHAGFNAATFYGDAHFSRATFEGLAGFHDVTFEAGADFAGASFIGIADFCEVSFTKSPPLFTAKNVESGEVYRARFAALSAGSGPTGQEAHNFTVCEGSCPIPLGTAGLNGVGYRIPVGAVLFDPTSWGKRRKEYTRLSEPAQ
;
A
#
# COMPACT_ATOMS: atom_id res chain seq x y z
N MET A 1 64.73 28.30 -18.41
CA MET A 1 64.71 28.63 -19.85
C MET A 1 64.58 30.15 -19.94
N HIS A 2 65.61 30.87 -20.35
CA HIS A 2 65.54 32.34 -20.53
C HIS A 2 64.95 32.64 -21.91
N LEU A 3 63.76 33.23 -21.96
CA LEU A 3 63.19 33.78 -23.19
C LEU A 3 63.69 35.22 -23.33
N ALA A 4 64.36 35.55 -24.42
CA ALA A 4 64.71 36.93 -24.73
C ALA A 4 63.41 37.77 -24.88
N PRO A 5 63.40 39.06 -24.51
CA PRO A 5 62.19 39.90 -24.58
C PRO A 5 61.51 39.86 -25.96
N SER A 6 62.29 39.81 -27.05
CA SER A 6 61.77 39.71 -28.42
C SER A 6 61.04 38.40 -28.71
N THR A 7 61.45 37.27 -28.11
CA THR A 7 60.76 35.98 -28.28
C THR A 7 59.53 35.90 -27.40
N ALA A 8 59.52 36.49 -26.20
CA ALA A 8 58.34 36.59 -25.35
C ALA A 8 57.19 37.35 -26.03
N TRP A 9 57.48 38.46 -26.72
CA TRP A 9 56.50 39.20 -27.51
C TRP A 9 55.93 38.39 -28.69
N ALA A 10 56.78 37.62 -29.38
CA ALA A 10 56.33 36.75 -30.46
C ALA A 10 55.38 35.64 -29.97
N TRP A 11 55.68 35.03 -28.82
CA TRP A 11 54.80 34.04 -28.18
C TRP A 11 53.47 34.64 -27.68
N LEU A 12 53.51 35.85 -27.10
CA LEU A 12 52.32 36.61 -26.71
C LEU A 12 51.39 36.85 -27.89
N ILE A 13 51.95 37.35 -29.01
CA ILE A 13 51.19 37.64 -30.22
C ILE A 13 50.63 36.35 -30.82
N ALA A 14 51.42 35.27 -30.86
CA ALA A 14 50.96 33.97 -31.34
C ALA A 14 49.79 33.42 -30.49
N CYS A 15 49.91 33.47 -29.15
CA CYS A 15 48.84 33.07 -28.25
C CYS A 15 47.59 33.95 -28.40
N ALA A 16 47.75 35.28 -28.51
CA ALA A 16 46.66 36.21 -28.72
C ALA A 16 45.91 35.93 -30.03
N VAL A 17 46.65 35.68 -31.11
CA VAL A 17 46.08 35.31 -32.41
C VAL A 17 45.29 34.01 -32.30
N VAL A 18 45.85 32.96 -31.68
CA VAL A 18 45.16 31.66 -31.52
C VAL A 18 43.89 31.80 -30.67
N ILE A 19 43.96 32.53 -29.55
CA ILE A 19 42.82 32.75 -28.65
C ILE A 19 41.71 33.54 -29.33
N LEU A 20 42.04 34.56 -30.13
CA LEU A 20 41.06 35.36 -30.87
C LEU A 20 40.52 34.66 -32.12
N PHE A 21 41.29 33.75 -32.74
CA PHE A 21 40.82 32.97 -33.89
C PHE A 21 39.82 31.89 -33.49
N PHE A 22 39.87 31.39 -32.25
CA PHE A 22 38.99 30.33 -31.76
C PHE A 22 37.49 30.71 -31.76
N PRO A 23 37.05 31.89 -31.25
CA PRO A 23 35.66 32.35 -31.37
C PRO A 23 35.20 32.52 -32.81
N LEU A 24 36.06 33.06 -33.68
CA LEU A 24 35.79 33.24 -35.11
C LEU A 24 35.59 31.88 -35.79
N ALA A 25 36.47 30.91 -35.53
CA ALA A 25 36.34 29.55 -36.04
C ALA A 25 35.09 28.83 -35.48
N ALA A 26 34.73 29.05 -34.21
CA ALA A 26 33.51 28.50 -33.61
C ALA A 26 32.22 29.15 -34.17
N GLN A 27 32.28 30.42 -34.57
CA GLN A 27 31.14 31.17 -35.13
C GLN A 27 30.88 30.85 -36.61
N PHE A 28 31.93 30.51 -37.37
CA PHE A 28 31.86 30.24 -38.81
C PHE A 28 32.12 28.77 -39.21
N GLY A 29 32.54 27.91 -38.29
CA GLY A 29 32.79 26.47 -38.53
C GLY A 29 31.67 25.53 -38.08
N ASN A 30 31.92 24.22 -38.16
CA ASN A 30 30.98 23.13 -37.86
C ASN A 30 30.53 23.01 -36.38
N LEU A 31 30.93 23.97 -35.52
CA LEU A 31 30.54 24.07 -34.11
C LEU A 31 29.30 24.97 -33.90
N LYS A 32 28.75 25.53 -34.98
CA LYS A 32 27.56 26.40 -34.97
C LYS A 32 26.36 25.66 -34.35
N GLY A 33 26.02 26.05 -33.13
CA GLY A 33 24.92 25.46 -32.33
C GLY A 33 25.35 24.80 -31.02
N LYS A 34 26.64 24.42 -30.84
CA LYS A 34 27.13 23.80 -29.60
C LYS A 34 27.69 24.78 -28.57
N LEU A 35 28.18 25.95 -29.00
CA LEU A 35 28.54 27.07 -28.11
C LEU A 35 27.82 28.34 -28.56
N SER A 36 27.18 29.06 -27.63
CA SER A 36 26.66 30.40 -27.93
C SER A 36 27.84 31.32 -28.30
N SER A 37 27.74 32.04 -29.42
CA SER A 37 28.78 33.00 -29.90
C SER A 37 29.27 33.93 -28.78
N PHE A 38 28.37 34.38 -27.89
CA PHE A 38 28.71 35.17 -26.72
C PHE A 38 29.68 34.47 -25.74
N ARG A 39 29.39 33.23 -25.32
CA ARG A 39 30.26 32.46 -24.40
C ARG A 39 31.65 32.20 -24.98
N ALA A 40 31.75 31.95 -26.29
CA ALA A 40 33.04 31.75 -26.94
C ALA A 40 33.91 33.02 -26.89
N TRP A 41 33.31 34.18 -27.14
CA TRP A 41 34.00 35.47 -27.05
C TRP A 41 34.39 35.82 -25.61
N VAL A 42 33.53 35.56 -24.63
CA VAL A 42 33.85 35.80 -23.20
C VAL A 42 35.05 34.96 -22.74
N TRP A 43 35.11 33.68 -23.11
CA TRP A 43 36.25 32.82 -22.77
C TRP A 43 37.55 33.25 -23.48
N ALA A 44 37.46 33.69 -24.74
CA ALA A 44 38.63 34.18 -25.45
C ALA A 44 39.20 35.48 -24.85
N ILE A 45 38.33 36.41 -24.45
CA ILE A 45 38.78 37.65 -23.79
C ILE A 45 39.42 37.34 -22.43
N ALA A 46 38.85 36.40 -21.65
CA ALA A 46 39.43 35.99 -20.37
C ALA A 46 40.80 35.32 -20.53
N LEU A 47 40.93 34.39 -21.48
CA LEU A 47 42.21 33.73 -21.81
C LEU A 47 43.25 34.74 -22.31
N LEU A 48 42.84 35.69 -23.14
CA LEU A 48 43.72 36.76 -23.62
C LEU A 48 44.23 37.61 -22.44
N GLY A 49 43.34 37.97 -21.50
CA GLY A 49 43.69 38.68 -20.28
C GLY A 49 44.72 37.94 -19.42
N ILE A 50 44.52 36.63 -19.20
CA ILE A 50 45.46 35.78 -18.44
C ILE A 50 46.83 35.72 -19.14
N VAL A 51 46.86 35.55 -20.46
CA VAL A 51 48.10 35.51 -21.22
C VAL A 51 48.80 36.88 -21.16
N THR A 52 48.10 37.99 -21.39
CA THR A 52 48.72 39.33 -21.29
C THR A 52 49.27 39.65 -19.90
N ALA A 53 48.58 39.23 -18.83
CA ALA A 53 49.04 39.45 -17.46
C ALA A 53 50.26 38.60 -17.11
N GLY A 54 50.32 37.34 -17.57
CA GLY A 54 51.45 36.44 -17.32
C GLY A 54 52.75 36.90 -17.95
N PHE A 55 52.67 37.66 -19.05
CA PHE A 55 53.84 38.19 -19.76
C PHE A 55 54.17 39.65 -19.42
N MET A 56 53.30 40.38 -18.70
CA MET A 56 53.51 41.78 -18.35
C MET A 56 54.81 42.05 -17.56
N PRO A 57 55.26 41.20 -16.61
CA PRO A 57 56.51 41.42 -15.87
C PRO A 57 57.75 41.46 -16.78
N PHE A 58 57.76 40.65 -17.85
CA PHE A 58 58.87 40.60 -18.81
C PHE A 58 58.92 41.81 -19.75
N ALA A 59 57.87 42.62 -19.80
CA ALA A 59 57.83 43.84 -20.61
C ALA A 59 58.46 45.05 -19.89
N PHE A 60 58.55 45.02 -18.56
CA PHE A 60 59.00 46.17 -17.75
C PHE A 60 60.35 45.97 -17.06
N ASP A 61 60.82 44.72 -16.88
CA ASP A 61 62.18 44.43 -16.39
C ASP A 61 62.74 43.14 -17.02
N PRO A 62 63.73 43.23 -17.95
CA PRO A 62 64.29 42.07 -18.63
C PRO A 62 65.28 41.24 -17.77
N GLY A 63 65.56 41.64 -16.52
CA GLY A 63 66.55 41.01 -15.65
C GLY A 63 66.04 39.99 -14.63
N ILE A 64 64.74 39.68 -14.59
CA ILE A 64 64.12 38.88 -13.51
C ILE A 64 64.58 37.41 -13.53
N PRO A 65 65.24 36.88 -12.47
CA PRO A 65 65.76 35.52 -12.45
C PRO A 65 64.76 34.45 -11.97
N ASN A 66 63.71 34.80 -11.20
CA ASN A 66 62.68 33.87 -10.72
C ASN A 66 61.29 34.50 -10.79
N PHE A 67 60.30 33.71 -11.22
CA PHE A 67 58.90 34.12 -11.40
C PHE A 67 58.06 33.75 -10.17
N GLU A 68 57.50 34.73 -9.46
CA GLU A 68 56.60 34.48 -8.33
C GLU A 68 55.20 34.12 -8.83
N VAL A 69 54.72 32.91 -8.48
CA VAL A 69 53.45 32.33 -8.99
C VAL A 69 52.21 32.94 -8.32
N GLN A 70 52.38 33.56 -7.16
CA GLN A 70 51.28 34.01 -6.28
C GLN A 70 50.41 35.14 -6.90
N PRO A 71 50.94 36.19 -7.53
CA PRO A 71 50.13 37.22 -8.21
C PRO A 71 49.33 36.67 -9.40
N PHE A 72 49.89 35.69 -10.12
CA PHE A 72 49.25 35.07 -11.28
C PHE A 72 48.02 34.26 -10.89
N ILE A 73 48.06 33.57 -9.74
CA ILE A 73 46.90 32.87 -9.16
C ILE A 73 45.78 33.87 -8.84
N PHE A 74 46.08 35.05 -8.30
CA PHE A 74 45.07 36.09 -8.03
C PHE A 74 44.41 36.64 -9.32
N PHE A 75 45.16 36.79 -10.40
CA PHE A 75 44.61 37.23 -11.69
C PHE A 75 43.75 36.14 -12.36
N ILE A 76 44.18 34.88 -12.33
CA ILE A 76 43.36 33.76 -12.84
C ILE A 76 42.06 33.66 -12.05
N THR A 77 42.13 33.71 -10.72
CA THR A 77 40.94 33.61 -9.87
C THR A 77 40.01 34.82 -10.08
N GLY A 78 40.54 36.05 -10.20
CA GLY A 78 39.75 37.25 -10.47
C GLY A 78 39.07 37.26 -11.84
N THR A 79 39.75 36.78 -12.89
CA THR A 79 39.16 36.65 -14.23
C THR A 79 38.09 35.55 -14.28
N LEU A 80 38.32 34.42 -13.61
CA LEU A 80 37.34 33.34 -13.51
C LEU A 80 36.07 33.82 -12.77
N LEU A 81 36.25 34.54 -11.66
CA LEU A 81 35.15 35.12 -10.88
C LEU A 81 34.35 36.13 -11.72
N SER A 82 35.03 36.97 -12.51
CA SER A 82 34.40 37.97 -13.38
C SER A 82 33.59 37.32 -14.51
N VAL A 83 34.08 36.23 -15.11
CA VAL A 83 33.35 35.46 -16.14
C VAL A 83 32.12 34.78 -15.56
N LEU A 84 32.24 34.19 -14.36
CA LEU A 84 31.10 33.63 -13.62
C LEU A 84 30.05 34.70 -13.33
N PHE A 85 30.48 35.87 -12.86
CA PHE A 85 29.61 37.00 -12.57
C PHE A 85 28.92 37.54 -13.83
N LEU A 86 29.62 37.62 -14.96
CA LEU A 86 29.06 38.04 -16.24
C LEU A 86 28.04 37.04 -16.77
N GLY A 87 28.27 35.73 -16.58
CA GLY A 87 27.33 34.67 -16.90
C GLY A 87 26.03 34.77 -16.09
N GLU A 88 26.15 34.97 -14.77
CA GLU A 88 25.03 35.23 -13.85
C GLU A 88 24.27 36.51 -14.24
N PHE A 89 24.99 37.60 -14.52
CA PHE A 89 24.40 38.88 -14.92
C PHE A 89 23.62 38.77 -16.23
N HIS A 90 24.14 38.02 -17.21
CA HIS A 90 23.42 37.76 -18.46
C HIS A 90 22.16 36.93 -18.24
N ARG A 91 22.21 35.93 -17.35
CA ARG A 91 21.05 35.13 -16.96
C ARG A 91 19.97 36.02 -16.32
N MET A 92 20.35 36.89 -15.38
CA MET A 92 19.44 37.84 -14.73
C MET A 92 18.83 38.83 -15.73
N ASN A 93 19.60 39.34 -16.70
CA ASN A 93 19.10 40.26 -17.71
C ASN A 93 18.18 39.57 -18.73
N ALA A 94 18.43 38.31 -19.08
CA ALA A 94 17.50 37.54 -19.89
C ALA A 94 16.16 37.32 -19.17
N GLN A 95 16.19 37.03 -17.87
CA GLN A 95 14.98 36.92 -17.05
C GLN A 95 14.19 38.23 -16.96
N LYS A 96 14.86 39.39 -16.87
CA LYS A 96 14.20 40.71 -16.86
C LYS A 96 13.43 41.05 -18.14
N LYS A 97 13.71 40.38 -19.27
CA LYS A 97 13.03 40.62 -20.56
C LYS A 97 11.73 39.83 -20.74
N LEU A 98 11.40 38.90 -19.84
CA LEU A 98 10.16 38.11 -19.88
C LEU A 98 8.95 38.95 -19.43
N LYS A 99 7.76 38.65 -19.96
CA LYS A 99 6.50 39.20 -19.41
C LYS A 99 6.33 38.71 -17.97
N HIS A 100 5.69 39.49 -17.10
CA HIS A 100 5.57 39.18 -15.66
C HIS A 100 5.15 37.73 -15.35
N PRO A 101 4.15 37.13 -16.02
CA PRO A 101 3.78 35.71 -15.81
C PRO A 101 4.91 34.73 -16.15
N GLN A 102 5.56 34.94 -17.29
CA GLN A 102 6.65 34.08 -17.76
C GLN A 102 7.88 34.18 -16.84
N ARG A 103 8.07 35.34 -16.22
CA ARG A 103 9.13 35.55 -15.23
C ARG A 103 8.84 34.76 -13.94
N VAL A 104 7.61 34.81 -13.43
CA VAL A 104 7.20 34.02 -12.24
C VAL A 104 7.38 32.53 -12.50
N HIS A 105 6.97 32.04 -13.67
CA HIS A 105 7.15 30.64 -14.07
C HIS A 105 8.63 30.23 -14.14
N ALA A 106 9.50 31.09 -14.68
CA ALA A 106 10.95 30.85 -14.71
C ALA A 106 11.58 30.84 -13.31
N GLU A 107 11.10 31.71 -12.40
CA GLU A 107 11.55 31.76 -11.01
C GLU A 107 11.12 30.51 -10.23
N ARG A 108 9.89 30.01 -10.41
CA ARG A 108 9.44 28.72 -9.86
C ARG A 108 10.29 27.55 -10.34
N ARG A 109 10.55 27.46 -11.65
CA ARG A 109 11.42 26.41 -12.23
C ARG A 109 12.85 26.46 -11.69
N THR A 110 13.38 27.67 -11.43
CA THR A 110 14.70 27.83 -10.82
C THR A 110 14.71 27.32 -9.38
N ARG A 111 13.67 27.63 -8.58
CA ARG A 111 13.53 27.11 -7.21
C ARG A 111 13.35 25.60 -7.20
N TYR A 112 12.57 25.05 -8.13
CA TYR A 112 12.41 23.61 -8.32
C TYR A 112 13.77 22.92 -8.55
N SER A 113 14.55 23.38 -9.54
CA SER A 113 15.86 22.77 -9.83
C SER A 113 16.80 22.80 -8.63
N LYS A 114 16.82 23.91 -7.88
CA LYS A 114 17.65 24.04 -6.68
C LYS A 114 17.18 23.11 -5.54
N ALA A 115 15.87 22.99 -5.34
CA ALA A 115 15.34 22.10 -4.32
C ALA A 115 15.60 20.63 -4.65
N VAL A 116 15.47 20.22 -5.92
CA VAL A 116 15.85 18.86 -6.36
C VAL A 116 17.34 18.60 -6.14
N GLU A 117 18.22 19.56 -6.41
CA GLU A 117 19.65 19.43 -6.12
C GLU A 117 19.91 19.26 -4.61
N HIS A 118 19.19 20.01 -3.77
CA HIS A 118 19.28 19.89 -2.32
C HIS A 118 18.83 18.52 -1.79
N LEU A 119 17.98 17.76 -2.49
CA LEU A 119 17.63 16.39 -2.07
C LEU A 119 18.83 15.43 -2.09
N ALA A 120 19.88 15.74 -2.85
CA ALA A 120 21.13 14.98 -2.90
C ALA A 120 22.16 15.41 -1.84
N TYR A 121 21.87 16.44 -1.03
CA TYR A 121 22.83 16.91 -0.02
C TYR A 121 22.97 15.92 1.14
N PRO A 122 24.17 15.74 1.72
CA PRO A 122 24.38 14.81 2.84
C PRO A 122 23.60 15.16 4.12
N ASN A 123 23.26 16.43 4.33
CA ASN A 123 22.62 16.89 5.55
C ASN A 123 21.09 16.65 5.47
N PRO A 124 20.50 15.81 6.35
CA PRO A 124 19.06 15.55 6.39
C PRO A 124 18.20 16.81 6.54
N ALA A 125 18.64 17.80 7.33
CA ALA A 125 17.88 19.04 7.52
C ALA A 125 17.77 19.87 6.23
N VAL A 126 18.82 19.86 5.40
CA VAL A 126 18.80 20.53 4.08
C VAL A 126 17.81 19.83 3.15
N ARG A 127 17.77 18.49 3.17
CA ARG A 127 16.84 17.68 2.39
C ARG A 127 15.39 17.87 2.83
N ALA A 128 15.13 17.90 4.13
CA ALA A 128 13.81 18.20 4.69
C ALA A 128 13.32 19.59 4.26
N SER A 129 14.19 20.62 4.33
CA SER A 129 13.87 21.97 3.83
C SER A 129 13.56 21.99 2.32
N ALA A 130 14.27 21.16 1.54
CA ALA A 130 14.01 21.00 0.12
C ALA A 130 12.63 20.37 -0.15
N ILE A 131 12.22 19.36 0.63
CA ILE A 131 10.89 18.74 0.55
C ILE A 131 9.80 19.77 0.81
N SER A 132 9.88 20.56 1.88
CA SER A 132 8.90 21.63 2.14
C SER A 132 8.86 22.67 1.01
N THR A 133 10.02 22.98 0.42
CA THR A 133 10.09 23.90 -0.73
C THR A 133 9.39 23.31 -1.97
N LEU A 134 9.59 22.03 -2.26
CA LEU A 134 8.94 21.34 -3.36
C LEU A 134 7.42 21.27 -3.15
N ALA A 135 6.96 20.90 -1.95
CA ALA A 135 5.54 20.87 -1.62
C ALA A 135 4.89 22.25 -1.79
N GLY A 136 5.52 23.32 -1.28
CA GLY A 136 5.02 24.68 -1.48
C GLY A 136 5.00 25.13 -2.95
N LEU A 137 5.93 24.66 -3.78
CA LEU A 137 5.90 24.95 -5.22
C LEU A 137 4.72 24.28 -5.93
N VAL A 138 4.28 23.09 -5.49
CA VAL A 138 3.05 22.48 -6.00
C VAL A 138 1.86 23.39 -5.69
N ASP A 139 1.73 23.83 -4.44
CA ASP A 139 0.64 24.72 -4.01
C ASP A 139 0.63 26.03 -4.82
N GLU A 140 1.81 26.61 -5.07
CA GLU A 140 1.95 27.81 -5.90
C GLU A 140 1.51 27.60 -7.36
N TRP A 141 1.76 26.42 -7.95
CA TRP A 141 1.29 26.11 -9.29
C TRP A 141 -0.23 25.91 -9.34
N LEU A 142 -0.80 25.23 -8.34
CA LEU A 142 -2.25 25.04 -8.22
C LEU A 142 -3.00 26.36 -8.06
N ALA A 143 -2.40 27.33 -7.35
CA ALA A 143 -2.96 28.66 -7.14
C ALA A 143 -2.81 29.62 -8.35
N ASP A 144 -2.09 29.24 -9.42
CA ASP A 144 -1.84 30.14 -10.56
C ASP A 144 -3.06 30.28 -11.48
N GLU A 145 -3.92 31.25 -11.20
CA GLU A 145 -5.15 31.53 -11.95
C GLU A 145 -4.96 31.82 -13.45
N GLN A 146 -3.74 32.13 -13.88
CA GLN A 146 -3.43 32.43 -15.27
C GLN A 146 -3.24 31.18 -16.15
N LEU A 147 -3.11 30.02 -15.52
CA LEU A 147 -3.01 28.72 -16.18
C LEU A 147 -4.37 28.01 -16.18
N SER A 148 -4.62 27.15 -17.16
CA SER A 148 -5.76 26.24 -17.11
C SER A 148 -5.57 25.22 -15.98
N VAL A 149 -6.65 24.62 -15.49
CA VAL A 149 -6.60 23.61 -14.41
C VAL A 149 -5.68 22.46 -14.79
N GLU A 150 -5.73 22.00 -16.04
CA GLU A 150 -4.88 20.91 -16.56
C GLU A 150 -3.40 21.31 -16.58
N ALA A 151 -3.08 22.55 -16.93
CA ALA A 151 -1.71 23.04 -16.93
C ALA A 151 -1.13 23.16 -15.51
N ARG A 152 -1.95 23.61 -14.55
CA ARG A 152 -1.57 23.64 -13.13
C ARG A 152 -1.31 22.25 -12.59
N GLN A 153 -2.22 21.31 -12.88
CA GLN A 153 -2.10 19.91 -12.49
C GLN A 153 -0.83 19.28 -13.08
N LYS A 154 -0.55 19.55 -14.35
CA LYS A 154 0.65 19.04 -15.02
C LYS A 154 1.95 19.55 -14.38
N GLU A 155 2.05 20.83 -14.07
CA GLU A 155 3.26 21.39 -13.43
C GLU A 155 3.39 20.90 -11.98
N GLY A 156 2.29 20.75 -11.25
CA GLY A 156 2.28 20.13 -9.92
C GLY A 156 2.74 18.66 -9.94
N GLN A 157 2.21 17.85 -10.86
CA GLN A 157 2.54 16.43 -10.98
C GLN A 157 4.04 16.22 -11.28
N VAL A 158 4.70 17.12 -12.02
CA VAL A 158 6.16 17.04 -12.24
C VAL A 158 6.93 17.08 -10.91
N ILE A 159 6.48 17.91 -9.97
CA ILE A 159 7.12 18.04 -8.66
C ILE A 159 6.77 16.85 -7.76
N VAL A 160 5.51 16.41 -7.76
CA VAL A 160 5.08 15.18 -7.05
C VAL A 160 5.88 13.96 -7.52
N ASN A 161 6.10 13.83 -8.84
CA ASN A 161 6.93 12.77 -9.41
C ASN A 161 8.38 12.82 -8.90
N ALA A 162 8.94 14.01 -8.68
CA ALA A 162 10.28 14.15 -8.12
C ALA A 162 10.35 13.69 -6.65
N LEU A 163 9.32 14.00 -5.85
CA LEU A 163 9.18 13.51 -4.47
C LEU A 163 9.03 11.98 -4.43
N CYS A 164 8.17 11.42 -5.28
CA CYS A 164 7.96 9.97 -5.39
C CYS A 164 9.23 9.25 -5.86
N ALA A 165 9.95 9.81 -6.84
CA ALA A 165 11.24 9.29 -7.28
C ALA A 165 12.29 9.29 -6.17
N TYR A 166 12.25 10.27 -5.27
CA TYR A 166 13.10 10.29 -4.09
C TYR A 166 12.76 9.17 -3.10
N VAL A 167 11.47 8.94 -2.82
CA VAL A 167 11.00 7.81 -2.00
C VAL A 167 11.45 6.48 -2.59
N ARG A 168 11.36 6.32 -3.92
CA ARG A 168 11.82 5.13 -4.64
C ARG A 168 13.34 5.01 -4.77
N SER A 169 14.10 6.04 -4.41
CA SER A 169 15.55 6.02 -4.59
C SER A 169 16.20 4.97 -3.68
N PRO A 170 17.19 4.18 -4.17
CA PRO A 170 17.83 3.15 -3.37
C PRO A 170 18.54 3.72 -2.14
N PHE A 171 18.37 3.07 -0.99
CA PHE A 171 19.11 3.37 0.23
C PHE A 171 19.61 2.08 0.86
N ALA A 172 20.88 1.75 0.62
CA ALA A 172 21.44 0.43 0.97
C ALA A 172 21.34 0.08 2.47
N ARG A 173 21.36 1.09 3.36
CA ARG A 173 21.22 0.89 4.80
C ARG A 173 19.81 0.41 5.21
N ALA A 174 18.79 0.63 4.36
CA ALA A 174 17.43 0.13 4.59
C ALA A 174 17.36 -1.39 4.70
N PHE A 175 18.30 -2.11 4.06
CA PHE A 175 18.36 -3.58 4.13
C PHE A 175 19.05 -4.10 5.38
N LYS A 176 19.53 -3.22 6.26
CA LYS A 176 20.09 -3.55 7.58
C LYS A 176 19.19 -3.05 8.71
N ALA A 177 17.91 -2.83 8.44
CA ALA A 177 17.02 -2.14 9.38
C ALA A 177 16.87 -2.88 10.72
N GLU A 178 16.92 -4.21 10.73
CA GLU A 178 16.95 -5.03 11.95
C GLU A 178 18.12 -4.67 12.87
N ALA A 179 19.29 -4.35 12.30
CA ALA A 179 20.47 -3.96 13.09
C ALA A 179 20.31 -2.61 13.80
N PHE A 180 19.30 -1.81 13.42
CA PHE A 180 19.06 -0.47 13.93
C PHE A 180 17.82 -0.38 14.84
N GLU A 181 17.28 -1.52 15.27
CA GLU A 181 16.17 -1.58 16.23
C GLU A 181 16.56 -1.12 17.63
N SER A 182 17.81 -1.33 18.04
CA SER A 182 18.36 -0.80 19.30
C SER A 182 19.39 0.31 19.06
N ASP A 183 19.62 1.11 20.08
CA ASP A 183 20.68 2.13 20.10
C ASP A 183 22.08 1.53 20.33
N THR A 184 22.18 0.20 20.44
CA THR A 184 23.43 -0.52 20.71
C THR A 184 23.82 -1.41 19.53
N PRO A 185 25.08 -1.43 19.12
CA PRO A 185 25.50 -2.25 17.98
C PRO A 185 25.36 -3.75 18.29
N PRO A 186 24.88 -4.55 17.32
CA PRO A 186 25.01 -6.00 17.38
C PRO A 186 26.49 -6.41 17.51
N ALA A 187 26.76 -7.54 18.19
CA ALA A 187 28.12 -8.00 18.51
C ALA A 187 29.04 -8.17 17.28
N ASN A 188 28.46 -8.42 16.10
CA ASN A 188 29.13 -8.62 14.83
C ASN A 188 28.91 -7.49 13.81
N TYR A 189 28.51 -6.29 14.28
CA TYR A 189 28.30 -5.16 13.37
C TYR A 189 29.60 -4.74 12.68
N ALA A 190 29.62 -4.83 11.36
CA ALA A 190 30.74 -4.39 10.54
C ALA A 190 30.56 -2.93 10.11
N GLY A 191 31.43 -2.03 10.61
CA GLY A 191 31.44 -0.62 10.26
C GLY A 191 31.30 0.31 11.46
N ASP A 192 31.07 1.59 11.18
CA ASP A 192 30.76 2.59 12.21
C ASP A 192 29.24 2.64 12.44
N PHE A 193 28.81 1.94 13.49
CA PHE A 193 27.40 1.85 13.87
C PHE A 193 26.75 3.20 14.12
N ALA A 194 27.43 4.11 14.82
CA ALA A 194 26.87 5.41 15.17
C ALA A 194 26.61 6.25 13.91
N THR A 195 27.56 6.24 12.98
CA THR A 195 27.42 6.93 11.69
C THR A 195 26.32 6.32 10.82
N ASP A 196 26.24 4.99 10.75
CA ASP A 196 25.22 4.32 9.95
C ASP A 196 23.82 4.47 10.54
N LEU A 197 23.67 4.38 11.87
CA LEU A 197 22.42 4.62 12.57
C LEU A 197 21.94 6.06 12.37
N ALA A 198 22.83 7.06 12.51
CA ALA A 198 22.49 8.46 12.27
C ALA A 198 22.05 8.71 10.81
N ALA A 199 22.73 8.09 9.84
CA ALA A 199 22.34 8.17 8.43
C ALA A 199 20.99 7.48 8.17
N PHE A 200 20.73 6.34 8.80
CA PHE A 200 19.48 5.60 8.69
C PHE A 200 18.30 6.41 9.25
N ARG A 201 18.40 6.89 10.49
CA ARG A 201 17.38 7.71 11.16
C ARG A 201 17.14 9.02 10.41
N GLY A 202 18.21 9.68 9.97
CA GLY A 202 18.10 10.89 9.16
C GLY A 202 17.41 10.67 7.80
N GLU A 203 17.54 9.49 7.20
CA GLU A 203 16.82 9.14 5.97
C GLU A 203 15.34 8.80 6.24
N GLN A 204 15.04 8.11 7.35
CA GLN A 204 13.66 7.85 7.80
C GLN A 204 12.89 9.16 7.94
N ASP A 205 13.45 10.13 8.68
CA ASP A 205 12.82 11.42 8.92
C ASP A 205 12.56 12.19 7.61
N VAL A 206 13.55 12.20 6.71
CA VAL A 206 13.43 12.89 5.41
C VAL A 206 12.34 12.24 4.56
N ARG A 207 12.33 10.92 4.40
CA ARG A 207 11.32 10.26 3.55
C ARG A 207 9.93 10.29 4.17
N ARG A 208 9.81 10.09 5.49
CA ARG A 208 8.52 10.25 6.19
C ARG A 208 7.98 11.67 6.05
N SER A 209 8.85 12.69 6.06
CA SER A 209 8.41 14.08 5.87
C SER A 209 7.73 14.33 4.52
N ILE A 210 8.06 13.55 3.48
CA ILE A 210 7.35 13.61 2.19
C ILE A 210 5.90 13.21 2.37
N PHE A 211 5.65 12.07 3.03
CA PHE A 211 4.29 11.60 3.32
C PHE A 211 3.54 12.55 4.27
N VAL A 212 4.23 13.17 5.24
CA VAL A 212 3.63 14.19 6.10
C VAL A 212 3.19 15.42 5.31
N GLU A 213 4.02 15.92 4.38
CA GLU A 213 3.64 17.06 3.53
C GLU A 213 2.51 16.72 2.56
N MET A 214 2.48 15.50 2.02
CA MET A 214 1.37 14.98 1.22
C MET A 214 0.08 14.93 2.05
N SER A 215 0.14 14.29 3.23
CA SER A 215 -1.00 14.10 4.12
C SER A 215 -1.67 15.40 4.55
N LYS A 216 -0.92 16.49 4.75
CA LYS A 216 -1.49 17.83 5.06
C LYS A 216 -2.39 18.38 3.95
N ARG A 217 -2.28 17.85 2.74
CA ARG A 217 -2.93 18.35 1.51
C ARG A 217 -3.85 17.32 0.87
N SER A 218 -3.86 16.10 1.41
CA SER A 218 -4.78 15.04 1.04
C SER A 218 -6.22 15.36 1.44
N GLY A 219 -7.16 14.59 0.92
CA GLY A 219 -8.56 14.65 1.34
C GLY A 219 -8.78 14.36 2.83
N THR A 220 -9.94 14.73 3.35
CA THR A 220 -10.36 14.43 4.73
C THR A 220 -11.67 13.68 4.73
N LEU A 221 -11.95 12.95 5.81
CA LEU A 221 -13.24 12.29 6.00
C LEU A 221 -14.20 13.22 6.71
N ALA A 222 -15.43 13.31 6.18
CA ALA A 222 -16.54 14.00 6.81
C ALA A 222 -17.71 13.03 6.97
N GLU A 223 -18.22 12.93 8.19
CA GLU A 223 -19.41 12.13 8.51
C GLU A 223 -20.65 13.03 8.49
N ASN A 224 -21.70 12.59 7.81
CA ASN A 224 -22.97 13.31 7.79
C ASN A 224 -23.87 12.92 8.99
N GLU A 225 -24.99 13.62 9.17
CA GLU A 225 -25.92 13.37 10.29
C GLU A 225 -26.49 11.94 10.35
N LYS A 226 -26.37 11.16 9.27
CA LYS A 226 -26.83 9.76 9.19
C LYS A 226 -25.71 8.76 9.47
N GLY A 227 -24.49 9.22 9.74
CA GLY A 227 -23.32 8.38 9.92
C GLY A 227 -22.66 7.93 8.61
N GLU A 228 -23.03 8.50 7.47
CA GLU A 228 -22.35 8.18 6.21
C GLU A 228 -21.07 8.98 6.11
N VAL A 229 -19.95 8.27 5.93
CA VAL A 229 -18.63 8.85 5.73
C VAL A 229 -18.45 9.22 4.26
N THR A 230 -18.00 10.45 4.01
CA THR A 230 -17.72 10.98 2.68
C THR A 230 -16.31 11.57 2.64
N VAL A 231 -15.67 11.47 1.48
CA VAL A 231 -14.35 12.09 1.24
C VAL A 231 -14.54 13.53 0.79
N VAL A 232 -13.96 14.47 1.52
CA VAL A 232 -13.79 15.86 1.11
C VAL A 232 -12.44 15.99 0.42
N PRO A 233 -12.37 16.27 -0.90
CA PRO A 233 -11.12 16.37 -1.61
C PRO A 233 -10.19 17.46 -1.04
N GLY A 234 -8.91 17.12 -0.93
CA GLY A 234 -7.85 18.04 -0.57
C GLY A 234 -7.27 18.73 -1.80
N ALA A 235 -6.29 19.60 -1.57
CA ALA A 235 -5.61 20.30 -2.65
C ALA A 235 -4.85 19.34 -3.59
N TRP A 236 -4.43 18.18 -3.07
CA TRP A 236 -3.61 17.21 -3.81
C TRP A 236 -4.39 16.00 -4.33
N SER A 237 -5.72 16.00 -4.20
CA SER A 237 -6.58 14.88 -4.61
C SER A 237 -6.56 14.50 -6.09
N GLY A 238 -6.12 15.42 -6.95
CA GLY A 238 -5.98 15.14 -8.38
C GLY A 238 -4.65 14.49 -8.80
N PHE A 239 -3.69 14.30 -7.87
CA PHE A 239 -2.38 13.76 -8.20
C PHE A 239 -2.32 12.23 -8.07
N GLU A 240 -1.38 11.65 -8.80
CA GLU A 240 -1.00 10.24 -8.71
C GLU A 240 0.33 10.09 -7.98
N PHE A 241 0.45 9.07 -7.12
CA PHE A 241 1.62 8.88 -6.27
C PHE A 241 2.25 7.49 -6.48
N ASP A 242 3.30 7.46 -7.31
CA ASP A 242 4.04 6.24 -7.66
C ASP A 242 5.17 5.94 -6.66
N PHE A 243 4.87 5.07 -5.70
CA PHE A 243 5.82 4.47 -4.77
C PHE A 243 6.16 3.02 -5.14
N SER A 244 5.89 2.60 -6.38
CA SER A 244 6.11 1.23 -6.82
C SER A 244 7.58 0.82 -6.61
N ARG A 245 7.78 -0.39 -6.09
CA ARG A 245 9.12 -0.95 -5.77
C ARG A 245 9.95 -0.13 -4.79
N ALA A 246 9.35 0.81 -4.07
CA ALA A 246 10.05 1.54 -3.01
C ALA A 246 10.47 0.57 -1.88
N VAL A 247 11.57 0.91 -1.21
CA VAL A 247 11.92 0.30 0.08
C VAL A 247 11.50 1.28 1.17
N VAL A 248 10.48 0.90 1.93
CA VAL A 248 9.93 1.69 3.03
C VAL A 248 10.43 1.09 4.34
N PHE A 249 11.02 1.95 5.17
CA PHE A 249 11.67 1.57 6.41
C PHE A 249 11.41 2.64 7.48
N TYR A 250 10.22 3.22 7.47
CA TYR A 250 9.75 4.22 8.43
C TYR A 250 8.22 4.09 8.52
N PRO A 251 7.61 4.37 9.68
CA PRO A 251 6.18 4.20 9.86
C PRO A 251 5.39 5.28 9.12
N LEU A 252 4.21 4.91 8.66
CA LEU A 252 3.23 5.75 7.96
C LEU A 252 1.90 5.84 8.75
N ASP A 253 1.99 5.57 10.05
CA ASP A 253 0.94 5.64 11.05
C ASP A 253 0.26 7.03 11.11
N GLY A 254 -1.06 7.02 11.24
CA GLY A 254 -1.87 8.24 11.39
C GLY A 254 -1.82 9.22 10.21
N LEU A 255 -1.26 8.82 9.05
CA LEU A 255 -1.18 9.67 7.86
C LEU A 255 -2.36 9.43 6.92
N THR A 256 -2.70 10.47 6.17
CA THR A 256 -3.63 10.37 5.04
C THR A 256 -2.86 10.24 3.73
N ILE A 257 -3.00 9.11 3.06
CA ILE A 257 -2.27 8.77 1.84
C ILE A 257 -3.27 8.66 0.69
N GLU A 258 -3.03 9.39 -0.39
CA GLU A 258 -3.98 9.51 -1.49
C GLU A 258 -3.46 8.81 -2.75
N ASN A 259 -4.31 8.07 -3.47
CA ASN A 259 -4.03 7.44 -4.77
C ASN A 259 -2.62 6.84 -4.89
N ALA A 260 -2.23 6.02 -3.90
CA ALA A 260 -0.87 5.54 -3.75
C ALA A 260 -0.65 4.18 -4.39
N ASP A 261 0.36 4.10 -5.25
CA ASP A 261 0.86 2.85 -5.83
C ASP A 261 2.09 2.39 -5.04
N PHE A 262 1.93 1.39 -4.18
CA PHE A 262 2.98 0.64 -3.49
C PHE A 262 3.23 -0.74 -4.13
N SER A 263 2.86 -0.94 -5.39
CA SER A 263 3.01 -2.23 -6.05
C SER A 263 4.49 -2.68 -6.04
N ALA A 264 4.71 -3.92 -5.66
CA ALA A 264 6.02 -4.53 -5.47
C ALA A 264 6.97 -3.78 -4.50
N ALA A 265 6.45 -2.91 -3.63
CA ALA A 265 7.23 -2.26 -2.58
C ALA A 265 7.69 -3.26 -1.50
N LYS A 266 8.79 -2.96 -0.82
CA LYS A 266 9.30 -3.74 0.31
C LYS A 266 9.25 -2.90 1.59
N PHE A 267 8.60 -3.43 2.62
CA PHE A 267 8.52 -2.82 3.95
C PHE A 267 9.44 -3.59 4.92
N CYS A 268 10.52 -2.95 5.39
CA CYS A 268 11.61 -3.61 6.13
C CYS A 268 11.67 -3.29 7.64
N ASN A 269 11.16 -2.13 8.09
CA ASN A 269 11.11 -1.71 9.49
C ASN A 269 10.26 -0.43 9.53
N GLY A 270 8.95 -0.56 9.71
CA GLY A 270 8.00 0.54 9.49
C GLY A 270 6.77 0.16 8.65
N SER A 271 6.42 -1.13 8.62
CA SER A 271 5.13 -1.62 8.11
C SER A 271 3.95 -1.21 9.00
N ASP A 272 3.99 -0.01 9.59
CA ASP A 272 2.97 0.51 10.46
C ASP A 272 2.18 1.59 9.73
N PHE A 273 0.92 1.27 9.50
CA PHE A 273 -0.14 2.09 8.92
C PHE A 273 -1.29 2.23 9.90
N SER A 274 -1.05 2.04 11.20
CA SER A 274 -2.11 2.10 12.19
C SER A 274 -2.73 3.50 12.22
N GLY A 275 -4.06 3.58 12.18
CA GLY A 275 -4.81 4.84 12.07
C GLY A 275 -4.61 5.59 10.75
N ALA A 276 -3.96 5.00 9.74
CA ALA A 276 -3.79 5.64 8.44
C ALA A 276 -5.12 5.69 7.67
N THR A 277 -5.30 6.73 6.86
CA THR A 277 -6.45 6.86 5.95
C THR A 277 -5.96 6.82 4.51
N PHE A 278 -6.38 5.82 3.75
CA PHE A 278 -6.12 5.72 2.32
C PHE A 278 -7.29 6.34 1.54
N VAL A 279 -7.04 7.51 0.96
CA VAL A 279 -8.00 8.24 0.14
C VAL A 279 -7.87 7.82 -1.33
N GLY A 280 -8.98 7.40 -1.94
CA GLY A 280 -8.96 6.83 -3.28
C GLY A 280 -8.41 5.40 -3.30
N THR A 281 -7.92 4.97 -4.47
CA THR A 281 -7.41 3.60 -4.67
C THR A 281 -5.98 3.47 -4.14
N VAL A 282 -5.67 2.36 -3.48
CA VAL A 282 -4.31 2.01 -3.06
C VAL A 282 -3.91 0.64 -3.57
N ASP A 283 -2.69 0.54 -4.10
CA ASP A 283 -2.14 -0.69 -4.68
C ASP A 283 -0.94 -1.20 -3.85
N PHE A 284 -1.12 -2.28 -3.12
CA PHE A 284 -0.09 -3.06 -2.44
C PHE A 284 0.20 -4.39 -3.15
N SER A 285 -0.20 -4.54 -4.41
CA SER A 285 -0.04 -5.80 -5.13
C SER A 285 1.43 -6.18 -5.23
N ARG A 286 1.73 -7.45 -4.95
CA ARG A 286 3.10 -8.00 -4.91
C ARG A 286 4.03 -7.32 -3.90
N ALA A 287 3.52 -6.48 -2.99
CA ALA A 287 4.33 -5.90 -1.94
C ALA A 287 4.79 -6.98 -0.95
N THR A 288 5.94 -6.75 -0.31
CA THR A 288 6.48 -7.64 0.73
C THR A 288 6.62 -6.89 2.04
N PHE A 289 5.97 -7.39 3.08
CA PHE A 289 6.10 -6.93 4.45
C PHE A 289 6.98 -7.93 5.20
N GLY A 290 8.25 -7.55 5.39
CA GLY A 290 9.25 -8.43 6.00
C GLY A 290 9.11 -8.57 7.52
N GLU A 291 8.50 -7.57 8.14
CA GLU A 291 8.23 -7.50 9.58
C GLU A 291 6.72 -7.45 9.84
N ILE A 292 6.32 -7.42 11.12
CA ILE A 292 4.92 -7.27 11.53
C ILE A 292 4.28 -6.08 10.80
N ALA A 293 3.22 -6.35 10.03
CA ALA A 293 2.47 -5.34 9.30
C ALA A 293 1.25 -4.89 10.11
N GLY A 294 1.25 -3.65 10.58
CA GLY A 294 0.17 -3.03 11.32
C GLY A 294 -0.69 -2.15 10.41
N PHE A 295 -1.98 -2.45 10.33
CA PHE A 295 -3.01 -1.62 9.71
C PHE A 295 -4.13 -1.29 10.72
N GLY A 296 -3.89 -1.50 12.03
CA GLY A 296 -4.93 -1.34 13.05
C GLY A 296 -5.62 0.03 12.98
N ASP A 297 -6.95 0.08 13.07
CA ASP A 297 -7.73 1.33 12.95
C ASP A 297 -7.59 2.07 11.60
N ALA A 298 -7.01 1.45 10.56
CA ALA A 298 -6.88 2.08 9.25
C ALA A 298 -8.23 2.15 8.49
N THR A 299 -8.36 3.16 7.63
CA THR A 299 -9.55 3.33 6.77
C THR A 299 -9.14 3.38 5.29
N PHE A 300 -9.74 2.54 4.47
CA PHE A 300 -9.58 2.51 3.01
C PHE A 300 -10.86 3.02 2.35
N THR A 301 -10.82 4.22 1.76
CA THR A 301 -12.03 4.86 1.21
C THR A 301 -12.37 4.41 -0.21
N GLY A 302 -11.36 4.00 -0.99
CA GLY A 302 -11.51 3.39 -2.31
C GLY A 302 -11.06 1.94 -2.30
N ASP A 303 -10.80 1.40 -3.50
CA ASP A 303 -10.35 0.02 -3.64
C ASP A 303 -8.94 -0.18 -3.07
N ALA A 304 -8.75 -1.27 -2.34
CA ALA A 304 -7.49 -1.68 -1.72
C ALA A 304 -7.02 -3.01 -2.32
N ASN A 305 -5.95 -2.95 -3.11
CA ASN A 305 -5.41 -4.11 -3.81
C ASN A 305 -4.20 -4.69 -3.06
N PHE A 306 -4.34 -5.85 -2.45
CA PHE A 306 -3.29 -6.64 -1.82
C PHE A 306 -2.96 -7.93 -2.61
N THR A 307 -3.29 -7.97 -3.89
CA THR A 307 -3.12 -9.19 -4.69
C THR A 307 -1.66 -9.65 -4.71
N ARG A 308 -1.43 -10.92 -4.39
CA ARG A 308 -0.07 -11.50 -4.29
C ARG A 308 0.86 -10.78 -3.30
N ALA A 309 0.32 -10.00 -2.36
CA ALA A 309 1.14 -9.45 -1.28
C ALA A 309 1.67 -10.58 -0.39
N VAL A 310 2.85 -10.39 0.17
CA VAL A 310 3.51 -11.35 1.05
C VAL A 310 3.76 -10.69 2.41
N PHE A 311 3.20 -11.28 3.45
CA PHE A 311 3.44 -10.93 4.84
C PHE A 311 4.29 -12.02 5.46
N ASP A 312 5.58 -11.76 5.68
CA ASP A 312 6.52 -12.76 6.19
C ASP A 312 6.40 -12.98 7.71
N GLN A 313 5.72 -12.07 8.41
CA GLN A 313 5.37 -12.15 9.83
C GLN A 313 3.87 -11.85 10.02
N ASP A 314 3.44 -11.54 11.26
CA ASP A 314 2.06 -11.19 11.57
C ASP A 314 1.55 -10.02 10.72
N ALA A 315 0.32 -10.14 10.22
CA ALA A 315 -0.42 -9.06 9.58
C ALA A 315 -1.65 -8.70 10.42
N ARG A 316 -1.73 -7.46 10.88
CA ARG A 316 -2.72 -6.98 11.84
C ARG A 316 -3.63 -5.94 11.20
N PHE A 317 -4.84 -6.33 10.87
CA PHE A 317 -5.92 -5.52 10.32
C PHE A 317 -7.05 -5.29 11.33
N SER A 318 -6.78 -5.34 12.65
CA SER A 318 -7.84 -5.12 13.65
C SER A 318 -8.53 -3.77 13.47
N ASP A 319 -9.86 -3.73 13.59
CA ASP A 319 -10.64 -2.50 13.55
C ASP A 319 -10.49 -1.70 12.24
N VAL A 320 -10.10 -2.36 11.15
CA VAL A 320 -9.99 -1.74 9.81
C VAL A 320 -11.35 -1.58 9.16
N THR A 321 -11.54 -0.46 8.45
CA THR A 321 -12.70 -0.25 7.57
C THR A 321 -12.28 -0.19 6.10
N PHE A 322 -12.78 -1.12 5.30
CA PHE A 322 -12.69 -1.08 3.83
C PHE A 322 -14.04 -0.60 3.25
N MET A 323 -14.08 0.64 2.77
CA MET A 323 -15.26 1.22 2.13
C MET A 323 -15.41 0.77 0.67
N GLY A 324 -14.28 0.63 -0.03
CA GLY A 324 -14.20 0.06 -1.39
C GLY A 324 -13.88 -1.44 -1.37
N THR A 325 -13.63 -2.00 -2.54
CA THR A 325 -13.30 -3.42 -2.70
C THR A 325 -11.95 -3.72 -2.05
N ALA A 326 -11.84 -4.81 -1.30
CA ALA A 326 -10.58 -5.28 -0.73
C ALA A 326 -10.17 -6.61 -1.40
N ASP A 327 -9.08 -6.60 -2.16
CA ASP A 327 -8.62 -7.77 -2.91
C ASP A 327 -7.31 -8.31 -2.35
N PHE A 328 -7.41 -9.38 -1.58
CA PHE A 328 -6.31 -10.19 -1.02
C PHE A 328 -6.09 -11.49 -1.82
N SER A 329 -6.58 -11.59 -3.05
CA SER A 329 -6.45 -12.82 -3.82
C SER A 329 -4.98 -13.18 -4.05
N ASN A 330 -4.66 -14.46 -3.90
CA ASN A 330 -3.30 -14.99 -3.95
C ASN A 330 -2.32 -14.37 -2.91
N ALA A 331 -2.80 -13.67 -1.89
CA ALA A 331 -1.92 -13.16 -0.82
C ALA A 331 -1.38 -14.30 0.05
N ARG A 332 -0.17 -14.12 0.59
CA ARG A 332 0.48 -15.07 1.50
C ARG A 332 0.69 -14.43 2.87
N PHE A 333 0.09 -15.01 3.89
CA PHE A 333 0.30 -14.66 5.30
C PHE A 333 1.12 -15.77 5.95
N ALA A 334 2.40 -15.54 6.20
CA ALA A 334 3.28 -16.55 6.78
C ALA A 334 3.06 -16.71 8.29
N GLY A 335 2.88 -15.59 9.00
CA GLY A 335 2.51 -15.55 10.42
C GLY A 335 1.01 -15.44 10.61
N ASP A 336 0.60 -14.91 11.77
CA ASP A 336 -0.81 -14.74 12.10
C ASP A 336 -1.45 -13.61 11.27
N ALA A 337 -2.66 -13.85 10.76
CA ALA A 337 -3.43 -12.87 10.01
C ALA A 337 -4.68 -12.47 10.82
N VAL A 338 -4.66 -11.27 11.38
CA VAL A 338 -5.68 -10.78 12.32
C VAL A 338 -6.60 -9.78 11.64
N PHE A 339 -7.82 -10.20 11.32
CA PHE A 339 -8.91 -9.41 10.72
C PHE A 339 -10.08 -9.20 11.69
N ARG A 340 -9.77 -9.03 12.98
CA ARG A 340 -10.79 -8.89 14.01
C ARG A 340 -11.50 -7.54 13.95
N TRP A 341 -12.82 -7.54 14.10
CA TRP A 341 -13.65 -6.31 14.06
C TRP A 341 -13.51 -5.51 12.77
N VAL A 342 -13.14 -6.17 11.67
CA VAL A 342 -13.02 -5.52 10.35
C VAL A 342 -14.39 -5.33 9.71
N ALA A 343 -14.58 -4.18 9.06
CA ALA A 343 -15.75 -3.90 8.25
C ALA A 343 -15.36 -3.85 6.76
N PHE A 344 -15.78 -4.86 6.00
CA PHE A 344 -15.74 -4.87 4.54
C PHE A 344 -17.09 -4.40 4.00
N ASN A 345 -17.21 -3.13 3.62
CA ASN A 345 -18.47 -2.53 3.17
C ASN A 345 -18.76 -2.82 1.68
N ALA A 346 -17.75 -3.25 0.93
CA ALA A 346 -17.87 -3.77 -0.43
C ALA A 346 -17.28 -5.19 -0.51
N ASN A 347 -17.04 -5.69 -1.71
CA ASN A 347 -16.56 -7.06 -1.91
C ASN A 347 -15.20 -7.28 -1.25
N ALA A 348 -15.02 -8.42 -0.59
CA ALA A 348 -13.76 -8.87 -0.01
C ALA A 348 -13.33 -10.18 -0.65
N ASP A 349 -12.15 -10.18 -1.28
CA ASP A 349 -11.66 -11.32 -2.05
C ASP A 349 -10.38 -11.89 -1.44
N PHE A 350 -10.44 -13.12 -0.97
CA PHE A 350 -9.35 -13.93 -0.42
C PHE A 350 -9.14 -15.21 -1.25
N ARG A 351 -9.59 -15.24 -2.52
CA ARG A 351 -9.44 -16.43 -3.36
C ARG A 351 -7.99 -16.81 -3.52
N GLU A 352 -7.70 -18.10 -3.38
CA GLU A 352 -6.34 -18.66 -3.45
C GLU A 352 -5.35 -18.02 -2.47
N ALA A 353 -5.82 -17.34 -1.41
CA ALA A 353 -4.95 -16.84 -0.35
C ALA A 353 -4.46 -17.99 0.53
N SER A 354 -3.24 -17.85 1.07
CA SER A 354 -2.62 -18.83 1.97
C SER A 354 -2.37 -18.20 3.34
N PHE A 355 -2.92 -18.83 4.37
CA PHE A 355 -2.76 -18.47 5.77
C PHE A 355 -1.93 -19.55 6.46
N GLY A 356 -0.62 -19.31 6.60
CA GLY A 356 0.34 -20.20 7.23
C GLY A 356 0.21 -20.25 8.76
N GLY A 357 -0.10 -19.10 9.38
CA GLY A 357 -0.37 -18.98 10.80
C GLY A 357 -1.87 -19.02 11.15
N HIS A 358 -2.22 -18.50 12.32
CA HIS A 358 -3.61 -18.37 12.74
C HIS A 358 -4.32 -17.28 11.95
N ALA A 359 -5.50 -17.59 11.39
CA ALA A 359 -6.35 -16.64 10.69
C ALA A 359 -7.56 -16.27 11.57
N ASP A 360 -7.62 -15.01 12.03
CA ASP A 360 -8.61 -14.51 12.97
C ASP A 360 -9.55 -13.51 12.30
N PHE A 361 -10.74 -13.96 11.91
CA PHE A 361 -11.86 -13.20 11.36
C PHE A 361 -13.01 -13.07 12.37
N ARG A 362 -12.70 -13.02 13.67
CA ARG A 362 -13.74 -12.85 14.69
C ARG A 362 -14.40 -11.49 14.61
N ASP A 363 -15.72 -11.50 14.79
CA ASP A 363 -16.55 -10.28 14.76
C ASP A 363 -16.34 -9.43 13.48
N THR A 364 -15.89 -10.04 12.38
CA THR A 364 -15.74 -9.39 11.07
C THR A 364 -17.10 -9.26 10.39
N ALA A 365 -17.37 -8.11 9.76
CA ALA A 365 -18.56 -7.86 8.98
C ALA A 365 -18.22 -7.76 7.49
N PHE A 366 -18.76 -8.68 6.69
CA PHE A 366 -18.72 -8.65 5.23
C PHE A 366 -20.08 -8.19 4.72
N ALA A 367 -20.24 -6.91 4.38
CA ALA A 367 -21.53 -6.36 3.96
C ALA A 367 -21.94 -6.84 2.55
N ALA A 368 -20.96 -7.10 1.67
CA ALA A 368 -21.15 -7.61 0.32
C ALA A 368 -20.55 -9.03 0.17
N ASP A 369 -20.19 -9.42 -1.05
CA ASP A 369 -19.69 -10.77 -1.31
C ASP A 369 -18.30 -10.99 -0.69
N ALA A 370 -18.10 -12.15 -0.07
CA ALA A 370 -16.85 -12.60 0.54
C ALA A 370 -16.36 -13.90 -0.13
N GLY A 371 -15.21 -13.84 -0.81
CA GLY A 371 -14.66 -14.97 -1.56
C GLY A 371 -13.45 -15.58 -0.88
N PHE A 372 -13.52 -16.84 -0.47
CA PHE A 372 -12.41 -17.65 0.07
C PHE A 372 -12.13 -18.89 -0.79
N SER A 373 -12.66 -18.94 -2.02
CA SER A 373 -12.54 -20.12 -2.87
C SER A 373 -11.07 -20.46 -3.16
N GLY A 374 -10.69 -21.73 -2.98
CA GLY A 374 -9.31 -22.17 -3.16
C GLY A 374 -8.32 -21.68 -2.11
N ALA A 375 -8.77 -20.98 -1.05
CA ALA A 375 -7.89 -20.57 0.04
C ALA A 375 -7.40 -21.78 0.85
N SER A 376 -6.24 -21.63 1.49
CA SER A 376 -5.66 -22.63 2.39
C SER A 376 -5.40 -22.02 3.76
N PHE A 377 -5.95 -22.64 4.80
CA PHE A 377 -5.74 -22.30 6.20
C PHE A 377 -4.90 -23.39 6.86
N GLU A 378 -3.59 -23.17 6.97
CA GLU A 378 -2.65 -24.14 7.57
C GLU A 378 -2.75 -24.14 9.10
N GLY A 379 -3.03 -22.97 9.70
CA GLY A 379 -3.36 -22.80 11.11
C GLY A 379 -4.87 -22.88 11.39
N ASN A 380 -5.26 -22.46 12.60
CA ASN A 380 -6.68 -22.35 12.98
C ASN A 380 -7.34 -21.19 12.23
N ALA A 381 -8.59 -21.37 11.80
CA ALA A 381 -9.40 -20.36 11.13
C ALA A 381 -10.61 -19.98 12.00
N GLU A 382 -10.64 -18.75 12.51
CA GLU A 382 -11.68 -18.28 13.41
C GLU A 382 -12.61 -17.26 12.75
N PHE A 383 -13.85 -17.68 12.48
CA PHE A 383 -14.94 -16.85 11.97
C PHE A 383 -16.04 -16.63 13.01
N PHE A 384 -15.72 -16.78 14.30
CA PHE A 384 -16.70 -16.68 15.39
C PHE A 384 -17.38 -15.31 15.39
N ARG A 385 -18.72 -15.32 15.41
CA ARG A 385 -19.58 -14.12 15.35
C ARG A 385 -19.36 -13.21 14.13
N SER A 386 -18.73 -13.71 13.07
CA SER A 386 -18.66 -12.99 11.80
C SER A 386 -20.04 -12.91 11.12
N SER A 387 -20.26 -11.86 10.33
CA SER A 387 -21.47 -11.71 9.52
C SER A 387 -21.13 -11.61 8.03
N PHE A 388 -21.88 -12.33 7.21
CA PHE A 388 -21.79 -12.36 5.75
C PHE A 388 -23.13 -11.90 5.17
N GLY A 389 -23.22 -10.61 4.87
CA GLY A 389 -24.40 -9.96 4.28
C GLY A 389 -24.61 -10.30 2.79
N GLY A 390 -23.51 -10.54 2.07
CA GLY A 390 -23.51 -11.05 0.70
C GLY A 390 -23.29 -12.57 0.62
N ASN A 391 -22.91 -13.06 -0.56
CA ASN A 391 -22.54 -14.46 -0.74
C ASN A 391 -21.18 -14.74 -0.12
N ALA A 392 -21.06 -15.83 0.64
CA ALA A 392 -19.80 -16.33 1.19
C ALA A 392 -19.41 -17.62 0.46
N SER A 393 -18.26 -17.64 -0.21
CA SER A 393 -17.77 -18.84 -0.90
C SER A 393 -16.51 -19.38 -0.27
N PHE A 394 -16.56 -20.58 0.27
CA PHE A 394 -15.45 -21.42 0.72
C PHE A 394 -15.27 -22.62 -0.21
N PHE A 395 -15.55 -22.43 -1.52
CA PHE A 395 -15.47 -23.50 -2.50
C PHE A 395 -14.03 -24.02 -2.65
N ARG A 396 -13.80 -25.32 -2.50
CA ARG A 396 -12.46 -25.93 -2.54
C ARG A 396 -11.47 -25.26 -1.59
N THR A 397 -11.93 -24.88 -0.42
CA THR A 397 -11.09 -24.34 0.65
C THR A 397 -10.58 -25.48 1.54
N ASP A 398 -9.29 -25.46 1.85
CA ASP A 398 -8.67 -26.42 2.75
C ASP A 398 -8.45 -25.80 4.13
N PHE A 399 -9.00 -26.44 5.16
CA PHE A 399 -8.83 -26.05 6.56
C PHE A 399 -8.02 -27.12 7.30
N ALA A 400 -6.72 -26.90 7.48
CA ALA A 400 -5.84 -27.84 8.15
C ALA A 400 -6.06 -27.85 9.68
N GLY A 401 -6.23 -26.67 10.28
CA GLY A 401 -6.48 -26.48 11.71
C GLY A 401 -7.96 -26.55 12.11
N VAL A 402 -8.22 -26.20 13.38
CA VAL A 402 -9.60 -26.07 13.88
C VAL A 402 -10.28 -24.89 13.21
N THR A 403 -11.53 -25.08 12.79
CA THR A 403 -12.32 -24.04 12.12
C THR A 403 -13.55 -23.67 12.94
N GLU A 404 -13.73 -22.38 13.19
CA GLU A 404 -14.73 -21.85 14.10
C GLU A 404 -15.72 -20.92 13.40
N PHE A 405 -16.88 -21.44 13.00
CA PHE A 405 -18.03 -20.67 12.50
C PHE A 405 -19.11 -20.48 13.57
N ARG A 406 -18.78 -20.70 14.85
CA ARG A 406 -19.74 -20.56 15.95
C ARG A 406 -20.37 -19.17 15.94
N GLU A 407 -21.69 -19.12 16.04
CA GLU A 407 -22.49 -17.88 15.99
C GLU A 407 -22.28 -17.01 14.73
N ALA A 408 -21.65 -17.54 13.66
CA ALA A 408 -21.55 -16.82 12.38
C ALA A 408 -22.93 -16.71 11.71
N VAL A 409 -23.16 -15.62 10.98
CA VAL A 409 -24.41 -15.36 10.28
C VAL A 409 -24.16 -15.23 8.78
N PHE A 410 -24.84 -16.04 7.98
CA PHE A 410 -24.81 -16.00 6.53
C PHE A 410 -26.17 -15.59 5.99
N GLU A 411 -26.30 -14.35 5.51
CA GLU A 411 -27.58 -13.79 5.06
C GLU A 411 -27.97 -14.25 3.65
N ARG A 412 -26.98 -14.55 2.80
CA ARG A 412 -27.18 -15.08 1.43
C ARG A 412 -26.59 -16.49 1.31
N HIS A 413 -26.07 -16.85 0.13
CA HIS A 413 -25.51 -18.18 -0.08
C HIS A 413 -24.22 -18.36 0.72
N ALA A 414 -24.14 -19.43 1.52
CA ALA A 414 -22.92 -19.91 2.14
C ALA A 414 -22.48 -21.20 1.44
N GLY A 415 -21.51 -21.11 0.54
CA GLY A 415 -21.06 -22.22 -0.29
C GLY A 415 -19.75 -22.81 0.20
N PHE A 416 -19.80 -23.93 0.90
CA PHE A 416 -18.64 -24.73 1.33
C PHE A 416 -18.32 -25.86 0.36
N ASN A 417 -18.93 -25.89 -0.82
CA ASN A 417 -18.87 -27.08 -1.69
C ASN A 417 -17.43 -27.49 -2.00
N ALA A 418 -17.15 -28.79 -1.96
CA ALA A 418 -15.81 -29.36 -2.16
C ALA A 418 -14.73 -28.84 -1.17
N ALA A 419 -15.09 -28.26 -0.03
CA ALA A 419 -14.14 -27.90 1.03
C ALA A 419 -13.71 -29.12 1.84
N THR A 420 -12.51 -29.06 2.40
CA THR A 420 -11.95 -30.10 3.28
C THR A 420 -11.61 -29.53 4.64
N PHE A 421 -12.16 -30.13 5.70
CA PHE A 421 -11.86 -29.81 7.10
C PHE A 421 -11.04 -30.94 7.71
N TYR A 422 -9.73 -30.70 7.88
CA TYR A 422 -8.82 -31.68 8.50
C TYR A 422 -8.89 -31.65 10.03
N GLY A 423 -9.04 -30.46 10.61
CA GLY A 423 -9.32 -30.24 12.02
C GLY A 423 -10.83 -30.20 12.32
N ASP A 424 -11.18 -30.05 13.61
CA ASP A 424 -12.58 -29.95 14.03
C ASP A 424 -13.26 -28.71 13.42
N ALA A 425 -14.48 -28.88 12.92
CA ALA A 425 -15.28 -27.83 12.30
C ALA A 425 -16.50 -27.52 13.17
N HIS A 426 -16.55 -26.32 13.72
CA HIS A 426 -17.58 -25.88 14.64
C HIS A 426 -18.52 -24.86 13.98
N PHE A 427 -19.71 -25.30 13.62
CA PHE A 427 -20.83 -24.49 13.13
C PHE A 427 -21.91 -24.29 14.20
N SER A 428 -21.63 -24.59 15.47
CA SER A 428 -22.64 -24.51 16.51
C SER A 428 -23.19 -23.09 16.65
N ARG A 429 -24.53 -22.99 16.67
CA ARG A 429 -25.28 -21.73 16.70
C ARG A 429 -25.05 -20.79 15.50
N ALA A 430 -24.44 -21.28 14.41
CA ALA A 430 -24.39 -20.53 13.15
C ALA A 430 -25.80 -20.38 12.55
N THR A 431 -26.04 -19.29 11.82
CA THR A 431 -27.32 -19.01 11.15
C THR A 431 -27.11 -18.92 9.65
N PHE A 432 -27.85 -19.72 8.90
CA PHE A 432 -27.86 -19.72 7.43
C PHE A 432 -29.23 -19.25 6.94
N GLU A 433 -29.32 -17.97 6.57
CA GLU A 433 -30.56 -17.39 6.04
C GLU A 433 -30.82 -17.82 4.58
N GLY A 434 -29.76 -17.91 3.78
CA GLY A 434 -29.80 -18.42 2.41
C GLY A 434 -29.43 -19.91 2.30
N LEU A 435 -29.08 -20.33 1.09
CA LEU A 435 -28.62 -21.69 0.81
C LEU A 435 -27.30 -21.97 1.52
N ALA A 436 -27.27 -23.00 2.37
CA ALA A 436 -26.07 -23.58 2.96
C ALA A 436 -25.63 -24.80 2.14
N GLY A 437 -24.64 -24.62 1.28
CA GLY A 437 -24.10 -25.66 0.41
C GLY A 437 -22.93 -26.38 1.07
N PHE A 438 -23.14 -27.63 1.47
CA PHE A 438 -22.12 -28.57 1.95
C PHE A 438 -21.93 -29.73 0.97
N HIS A 439 -22.17 -29.49 -0.32
CA HIS A 439 -22.06 -30.52 -1.34
C HIS A 439 -20.60 -30.96 -1.51
N ASP A 440 -20.35 -32.27 -1.51
CA ASP A 440 -19.00 -32.85 -1.67
C ASP A 440 -17.99 -32.35 -0.61
N VAL A 441 -18.47 -31.97 0.58
CA VAL A 441 -17.59 -31.55 1.68
C VAL A 441 -16.99 -32.74 2.39
N THR A 442 -15.71 -32.68 2.74
CA THR A 442 -15.04 -33.71 3.54
C THR A 442 -14.70 -33.19 4.94
N PHE A 443 -15.20 -33.85 5.97
CA PHE A 443 -14.85 -33.66 7.37
C PHE A 443 -13.98 -34.83 7.85
N GLU A 444 -12.68 -34.62 7.95
CA GLU A 444 -11.72 -35.63 8.41
C GLU A 444 -11.67 -35.74 9.94
N ALA A 445 -12.18 -34.74 10.66
CA ALA A 445 -12.32 -34.74 12.12
C ALA A 445 -13.79 -34.57 12.52
N GLY A 446 -14.08 -33.93 13.67
CA GLY A 446 -15.44 -33.71 14.13
C GLY A 446 -16.14 -32.54 13.43
N ALA A 447 -17.44 -32.67 13.19
CA ALA A 447 -18.30 -31.59 12.70
C ALA A 447 -19.44 -31.33 13.70
N ASP A 448 -19.53 -30.11 14.21
CA ASP A 448 -20.54 -29.69 15.20
C ASP A 448 -21.49 -28.64 14.62
N PHE A 449 -22.76 -29.00 14.47
CA PHE A 449 -23.87 -28.15 14.05
C PHE A 449 -24.88 -27.91 15.17
N ALA A 450 -24.55 -28.21 16.43
CA ALA A 450 -25.48 -28.07 17.54
C ALA A 450 -25.99 -26.62 17.68
N GLY A 451 -27.31 -26.45 17.66
CA GLY A 451 -27.92 -25.12 17.74
C GLY A 451 -27.89 -24.31 16.44
N ALA A 452 -27.28 -24.81 15.35
CA ALA A 452 -27.28 -24.13 14.06
C ALA A 452 -28.69 -23.95 13.50
N SER A 453 -28.96 -22.87 12.77
CA SER A 453 -30.27 -22.55 12.22
C SER A 453 -30.20 -22.43 10.70
N PHE A 454 -30.84 -23.37 10.00
CA PHE A 454 -30.96 -23.42 8.55
C PHE A 454 -32.33 -22.89 8.14
N ILE A 455 -32.40 -21.63 7.73
CA ILE A 455 -33.63 -20.97 7.27
C ILE A 455 -33.81 -21.20 5.77
N GLY A 456 -32.73 -21.13 5.01
CA GLY A 456 -32.67 -21.58 3.63
C GLY A 456 -32.43 -23.09 3.52
N ILE A 457 -32.26 -23.55 2.28
CA ILE A 457 -31.95 -24.96 1.97
C ILE A 457 -30.61 -25.33 2.60
N ALA A 458 -30.54 -26.55 3.14
CA ALA A 458 -29.30 -27.15 3.62
C ALA A 458 -28.99 -28.34 2.73
N ASP A 459 -27.86 -28.29 2.03
CA ASP A 459 -27.49 -29.30 1.05
C ASP A 459 -26.21 -30.02 1.48
N PHE A 460 -26.36 -31.16 2.14
CA PHE A 460 -25.26 -32.04 2.52
C PHE A 460 -25.03 -33.16 1.50
N CYS A 461 -25.42 -32.97 0.22
CA CYS A 461 -25.27 -34.00 -0.81
C CYS A 461 -23.81 -34.43 -0.99
N GLU A 462 -23.53 -35.73 -0.95
CA GLU A 462 -22.18 -36.28 -1.14
C GLU A 462 -21.17 -35.81 -0.07
N VAL A 463 -21.64 -35.40 1.11
CA VAL A 463 -20.74 -35.09 2.23
C VAL A 463 -20.05 -36.36 2.75
N SER A 464 -18.80 -36.24 3.19
CA SER A 464 -18.03 -37.29 3.85
C SER A 464 -17.67 -36.91 5.28
N PHE A 465 -18.01 -37.78 6.24
CA PHE A 465 -17.62 -37.71 7.64
C PHE A 465 -16.72 -38.91 7.96
N THR A 466 -15.41 -38.70 8.00
CA THR A 466 -14.45 -39.82 8.03
C THR A 466 -14.38 -40.51 9.40
N LYS A 467 -14.30 -39.74 10.50
CA LYS A 467 -14.01 -40.28 11.84
C LYS A 467 -15.24 -40.47 12.73
N SER A 468 -16.20 -39.55 12.68
CA SER A 468 -17.39 -39.59 13.52
C SER A 468 -18.59 -38.96 12.83
N PRO A 469 -19.82 -39.41 13.17
CA PRO A 469 -21.04 -38.72 12.74
C PRO A 469 -21.06 -37.24 13.20
N PRO A 470 -21.69 -36.34 12.43
CA PRO A 470 -21.86 -34.95 12.83
C PRO A 470 -22.81 -34.80 14.03
N LEU A 471 -22.58 -33.78 14.84
CA LEU A 471 -23.43 -33.44 15.98
C LEU A 471 -24.44 -32.37 15.59
N PHE A 472 -25.73 -32.70 15.63
CA PHE A 472 -26.82 -31.71 15.45
C PHE A 472 -27.49 -31.32 16.77
N THR A 473 -27.13 -31.98 17.87
CA THR A 473 -27.65 -31.68 19.21
C THR A 473 -26.54 -31.81 20.23
N ALA A 474 -26.41 -30.82 21.11
CA ALA A 474 -25.50 -30.85 22.25
C ALA A 474 -26.24 -30.41 23.51
N LYS A 475 -25.83 -30.93 24.67
CA LYS A 475 -26.36 -30.52 25.96
C LYS A 475 -25.24 -29.87 26.76
N ASN A 476 -25.45 -28.63 27.19
CA ASN A 476 -24.56 -27.98 28.15
C ASN A 476 -24.68 -28.70 29.50
N VAL A 477 -23.56 -29.17 30.02
CA VAL A 477 -23.52 -30.01 31.22
C VAL A 477 -23.91 -29.22 32.47
N GLU A 478 -23.54 -27.95 32.54
CA GLU A 478 -23.73 -27.10 33.72
C GLU A 478 -25.15 -26.53 33.79
N SER A 479 -25.64 -25.93 32.71
CA SER A 479 -26.99 -25.33 32.63
C SER A 479 -28.08 -26.37 32.35
N GLY A 480 -27.71 -27.54 31.82
CA GLY A 480 -28.65 -28.53 31.32
C GLY A 480 -29.34 -28.13 30.00
N GLU A 481 -29.02 -26.95 29.45
CA GLU A 481 -29.60 -26.44 28.21
C GLU A 481 -29.23 -27.34 27.02
N VAL A 482 -30.20 -27.60 26.15
CA VAL A 482 -30.01 -28.44 24.97
C VAL A 482 -30.04 -27.57 23.72
N TYR A 483 -28.90 -27.48 23.05
CA TYR A 483 -28.76 -26.81 21.76
C TYR A 483 -29.10 -27.79 20.65
N ARG A 484 -30.17 -27.51 19.91
CA ARG A 484 -30.66 -28.33 18.80
C ARG A 484 -30.54 -27.56 17.50
N ALA A 485 -30.00 -28.19 16.47
CA ALA A 485 -30.08 -27.65 15.13
C ALA A 485 -31.55 -27.48 14.71
N ARG A 486 -31.81 -26.46 13.90
CA ARG A 486 -33.15 -26.04 13.47
C ARG A 486 -33.18 -25.96 11.95
N PHE A 487 -34.21 -26.54 11.36
CA PHE A 487 -34.43 -26.51 9.91
C PHE A 487 -35.79 -25.90 9.59
N ALA A 488 -35.84 -25.00 8.61
CA ALA A 488 -37.11 -24.44 8.18
C ALA A 488 -37.98 -25.51 7.51
N ALA A 489 -39.26 -25.55 7.85
CA ALA A 489 -40.24 -26.35 7.11
C ALA A 489 -40.56 -25.67 5.78
N LEU A 490 -39.69 -25.87 4.78
CA LEU A 490 -39.86 -25.33 3.44
C LEU A 490 -40.90 -26.17 2.67
N SER A 491 -41.71 -25.50 1.83
CA SER A 491 -42.61 -26.18 0.91
C SER A 491 -41.78 -26.78 -0.22
N ALA A 492 -41.96 -28.07 -0.54
CA ALA A 492 -41.34 -28.68 -1.71
C ALA A 492 -41.70 -27.84 -2.94
N GLY A 493 -40.69 -27.29 -3.61
CA GLY A 493 -40.89 -26.49 -4.82
C GLY A 493 -41.68 -27.28 -5.86
N SER A 494 -42.49 -26.59 -6.65
CA SER A 494 -43.30 -27.11 -7.76
C SER A 494 -42.44 -27.64 -8.93
N GLY A 495 -41.57 -28.61 -8.67
CA GLY A 495 -40.81 -29.40 -9.64
C GLY A 495 -41.26 -30.86 -9.64
N PRO A 496 -40.96 -31.65 -10.69
CA PRO A 496 -41.60 -32.95 -10.95
C PRO A 496 -41.21 -34.09 -10.01
N THR A 497 -40.43 -33.84 -8.96
CA THR A 497 -39.98 -34.86 -8.00
C THR A 497 -40.09 -34.27 -6.61
N GLY A 498 -40.93 -34.85 -5.75
CA GLY A 498 -41.12 -34.46 -4.35
C GLY A 498 -39.89 -34.71 -3.47
N GLN A 499 -38.78 -34.06 -3.79
CA GLN A 499 -37.57 -34.05 -2.98
C GLN A 499 -37.81 -33.21 -1.71
N GLU A 500 -37.34 -33.73 -0.58
CA GLU A 500 -37.23 -32.98 0.67
C GLU A 500 -36.38 -31.72 0.41
N ALA A 501 -36.80 -30.57 0.94
CA ALA A 501 -36.12 -29.31 0.66
C ALA A 501 -34.68 -29.25 1.20
N HIS A 502 -34.33 -30.12 2.14
CA HIS A 502 -32.98 -30.31 2.65
C HIS A 502 -32.45 -31.68 2.21
N ASN A 503 -31.16 -31.75 1.90
CA ASN A 503 -30.50 -32.99 1.50
C ASN A 503 -29.48 -33.41 2.57
N PHE A 504 -29.49 -34.69 2.96
CA PHE A 504 -28.63 -35.29 3.98
C PHE A 504 -27.94 -36.57 3.49
N THR A 505 -27.78 -36.76 2.18
CA THR A 505 -27.12 -37.94 1.61
C THR A 505 -25.60 -37.86 1.76
N VAL A 506 -24.98 -38.86 2.39
CA VAL A 506 -23.53 -38.96 2.57
C VAL A 506 -22.88 -39.83 1.49
N CYS A 507 -21.57 -39.66 1.26
CA CYS A 507 -20.76 -40.53 0.41
C CYS A 507 -20.71 -41.98 0.89
N GLU A 508 -20.47 -42.92 -0.03
CA GLU A 508 -20.27 -44.33 0.32
C GLU A 508 -19.03 -44.50 1.23
N GLY A 509 -19.18 -45.24 2.34
CA GLY A 509 -18.12 -45.44 3.33
C GLY A 509 -17.99 -44.34 4.39
N SER A 510 -18.75 -43.23 4.26
CA SER A 510 -18.82 -42.17 5.27
C SER A 510 -19.58 -42.62 6.54
N CYS A 511 -19.26 -42.02 7.69
CA CYS A 511 -20.16 -42.03 8.83
C CYS A 511 -21.52 -41.41 8.42
N PRO A 512 -22.66 -42.01 8.82
CA PRO A 512 -23.96 -41.53 8.42
C PRO A 512 -24.37 -40.29 9.21
N ILE A 513 -25.26 -39.48 8.63
CA ILE A 513 -26.11 -38.56 9.39
C ILE A 513 -27.30 -39.36 9.94
N PRO A 514 -27.45 -39.55 11.26
CA PRO A 514 -28.62 -40.23 11.80
C PRO A 514 -29.87 -39.38 11.54
N LEU A 515 -30.82 -39.89 10.76
CA LEU A 515 -32.05 -39.18 10.40
C LEU A 515 -33.24 -39.74 11.16
N GLY A 516 -34.01 -38.84 11.78
CA GLY A 516 -35.29 -39.11 12.42
C GLY A 516 -36.45 -38.44 11.69
N THR A 517 -37.68 -38.67 12.15
CA THR A 517 -38.86 -38.00 11.60
C THR A 517 -39.34 -36.90 12.54
N ALA A 518 -39.53 -35.69 12.01
CA ALA A 518 -40.18 -34.58 12.70
C ALA A 518 -41.42 -34.12 11.92
N GLY A 519 -42.49 -33.79 12.62
CA GLY A 519 -43.74 -33.32 12.03
C GLY A 519 -43.99 -31.85 12.33
N LEU A 520 -44.28 -31.04 11.31
CA LEU A 520 -44.75 -29.66 11.49
C LEU A 520 -45.86 -29.36 10.48
N ASN A 521 -46.94 -28.71 10.94
CA ASN A 521 -48.10 -28.37 10.12
C ASN A 521 -48.73 -29.56 9.35
N GLY A 522 -48.65 -30.77 9.92
CA GLY A 522 -49.21 -31.99 9.31
C GLY A 522 -48.33 -32.63 8.23
N VAL A 523 -47.13 -32.10 7.99
CA VAL A 523 -46.13 -32.66 7.06
C VAL A 523 -44.99 -33.27 7.88
N GLY A 524 -44.60 -34.50 7.54
CA GLY A 524 -43.42 -35.16 8.10
C GLY A 524 -42.18 -34.86 7.25
N TYR A 525 -41.06 -34.56 7.91
CA TYR A 525 -39.76 -34.33 7.30
C TYR A 525 -38.74 -35.28 7.91
N ARG A 526 -37.77 -35.75 7.10
CA ARG A 526 -36.58 -36.41 7.62
C ARG A 526 -35.47 -35.40 7.82
N ILE A 527 -35.07 -35.23 9.08
CA ILE A 527 -33.99 -34.33 9.49
C ILE A 527 -33.10 -35.06 10.52
N PRO A 528 -31.90 -34.53 10.85
CA PRO A 528 -31.02 -35.16 11.81
C PRO A 528 -31.70 -35.41 13.17
N VAL A 529 -31.44 -36.57 13.77
CA VAL A 529 -32.01 -36.97 15.07
C VAL A 529 -31.72 -35.89 16.12
N GLY A 530 -32.74 -35.53 16.89
CA GLY A 530 -32.67 -34.49 17.91
C GLY A 530 -32.78 -33.05 17.40
N ALA A 531 -32.67 -32.81 16.09
CA ALA A 531 -32.98 -31.52 15.48
C ALA A 531 -34.49 -31.26 15.45
N VAL A 532 -34.88 -30.01 15.22
CA VAL A 532 -36.28 -29.57 15.17
C VAL A 532 -36.60 -28.83 13.88
N LEU A 533 -37.86 -28.88 13.46
CA LEU A 533 -38.39 -28.02 12.41
C LEU A 533 -38.95 -26.74 13.00
N PHE A 534 -38.91 -25.66 12.22
CA PHE A 534 -39.63 -24.43 12.53
C PHE A 534 -40.37 -23.87 11.32
N ASP A 535 -41.45 -23.14 11.57
CA ASP A 535 -42.17 -22.40 10.52
C ASP A 535 -41.45 -21.06 10.30
N PRO A 536 -40.82 -20.81 9.14
CA PRO A 536 -40.06 -19.57 8.90
C PRO A 536 -40.94 -18.32 8.92
N THR A 537 -42.27 -18.46 8.79
CA THR A 537 -43.21 -17.33 8.90
C THR A 537 -43.59 -16.99 10.34
N SER A 538 -43.16 -17.79 11.33
CA SER A 538 -43.58 -17.69 12.73
C SER A 538 -42.67 -16.82 13.61
N TRP A 539 -41.81 -15.99 13.01
CA TRP A 539 -40.85 -15.15 13.73
C TRP A 539 -41.54 -14.15 14.67
N GLY A 540 -41.33 -14.31 15.97
CA GLY A 540 -41.88 -13.45 17.00
C GLY A 540 -40.97 -12.27 17.32
N LYS A 541 -41.23 -11.07 16.76
CA LYS A 541 -40.40 -9.87 16.98
C LYS A 541 -40.10 -9.53 18.46
N ARG A 542 -41.03 -9.83 19.39
CA ARG A 542 -40.86 -9.56 20.83
C ARG A 542 -39.93 -10.55 21.54
N ARG A 543 -39.94 -11.82 21.11
CA ARG A 543 -39.14 -12.89 21.71
C ARG A 543 -37.84 -13.13 20.96
N LYS A 544 -37.71 -12.59 19.73
CA LYS A 544 -36.61 -12.86 18.79
C LYS A 544 -36.41 -14.36 18.56
N GLU A 545 -37.52 -15.09 18.46
CA GLU A 545 -37.55 -16.54 18.27
C GLU A 545 -38.73 -16.96 17.38
N TYR A 546 -38.60 -18.08 16.70
CA TYR A 546 -39.70 -18.72 15.95
C TYR A 546 -40.69 -19.36 16.92
N THR A 547 -41.97 -19.01 16.79
CA THR A 547 -43.01 -19.39 17.75
C THR A 547 -43.66 -20.74 17.48
N ARG A 548 -43.41 -21.34 16.30
CA ARG A 548 -43.90 -22.67 15.93
C ARG A 548 -42.73 -23.59 15.64
N LEU A 549 -42.53 -24.57 16.52
CA LEU A 549 -41.48 -25.58 16.47
C LEU A 549 -42.11 -26.98 16.50
N SER A 550 -41.47 -27.95 15.85
CA SER A 550 -41.83 -29.35 16.01
C SER A 550 -41.26 -29.93 17.30
N GLU A 551 -41.74 -31.10 17.70
CA GLU A 551 -40.98 -31.98 18.58
C GLU A 551 -39.65 -32.40 17.91
N PRO A 552 -38.61 -32.75 18.69
CA PRO A 552 -37.35 -33.25 18.15
C PRO A 552 -37.57 -34.51 17.30
N ALA A 553 -36.82 -34.61 16.20
CA ALA A 553 -36.83 -35.80 15.34
C ALA A 553 -36.38 -37.04 16.12
N GLN A 554 -37.19 -38.11 16.05
CA GLN A 554 -36.95 -39.40 16.71
C GLN A 554 -36.45 -40.45 15.73
#